data_AF-A0A355V490-F1
#
_entry.id   AF-A0A355V490-F1
#
_cell.length_a   1.000
_cell.length_b   1.000
_cell.length_c   1.000
_cell.angle_alpha   90.00
_cell.angle_beta   90.00
_cell.angle_gamma   90.00
#
_symmetry.space_group_name_H-M   'P 1'
#
loop_
_entity.id
_entity.type
_entity.pdbx_description
1 polymer ?
#
loop_
_entity_poly.entity_id
_entity_poly.type
_entity_poly.pdbx_seq_one_letter_code
_entity_poly.pdbx_strand_id
1 'polypeptide(L)'
;MELYKIKIKSSGDGWTDNRTSIGKYYDDGVMRFKYEIDGDVCVLSVKDGVVTQTRKGDNEFAFVFERGKTTKCVFGSEGMRGEYAIHTDKLKIYRGDGVFRLTLGYCLGDGEEKIKLIFTAVKNITQEMK
;
A
#
# COMPACT_ATOMS: atom_id res chain seq x y z
N MET A 1 -3.61 20.45 -5.27
CA MET A 1 -2.95 19.15 -5.04
C MET A 1 -2.83 18.97 -3.54
N GLU A 2 -3.47 17.95 -2.97
CA GLU A 2 -3.46 17.75 -1.52
C GLU A 2 -2.28 16.86 -1.09
N LEU A 3 -1.55 17.31 -0.07
CA LEU A 3 -0.44 16.56 0.50
C LEU A 3 -0.89 15.83 1.76
N TYR A 4 -0.43 14.59 1.90
CA TYR A 4 -0.74 13.72 3.03
C TYR A 4 0.55 13.22 3.66
N LYS A 5 0.59 13.23 4.99
CA LYS A 5 1.59 12.47 5.74
C LYS A 5 1.18 11.01 5.73
N ILE A 6 2.00 10.17 5.12
CA ILE A 6 1.79 8.74 5.00
C ILE A 6 2.64 8.03 6.04
N LYS A 7 2.03 7.08 6.75
CA LYS A 7 2.68 6.13 7.65
C LYS A 7 2.28 4.72 7.24
N ILE A 8 3.27 3.87 7.06
CA ILE A 8 3.11 2.46 6.70
C ILE A 8 3.75 1.65 7.80
N LYS A 9 2.97 0.78 8.43
CA LYS A 9 3.46 -0.21 9.39
C LYS A 9 3.17 -1.59 8.85
N SER A 10 4.22 -2.38 8.68
CA SER A 10 4.13 -3.77 8.27
C SER A 10 4.70 -4.66 9.38
N SER A 11 4.11 -5.83 9.59
CA SER A 11 4.60 -6.79 10.58
C SER A 11 4.23 -8.21 10.16
N GLY A 12 5.13 -9.15 10.42
CA GLY A 12 4.93 -10.59 10.23
C GLY A 12 5.58 -11.36 11.38
N ASP A 13 5.98 -12.61 11.14
CA ASP A 13 6.46 -13.49 12.19
C ASP A 13 7.85 -13.06 12.68
N GLY A 14 7.88 -12.34 13.80
CA GLY A 14 9.11 -11.89 14.46
C GLY A 14 9.69 -10.56 13.95
N TRP A 15 9.06 -9.91 12.96
CA TRP A 15 9.54 -8.64 12.40
C TRP A 15 8.48 -7.54 12.37
N THR A 16 8.94 -6.30 12.38
CA THR A 16 8.10 -5.11 12.18
C THR A 16 8.90 -4.04 11.45
N ASP A 17 8.30 -3.45 10.43
CA ASP A 17 8.86 -2.33 9.68
C ASP A 17 7.92 -1.11 9.77
N ASN A 18 8.51 0.08 9.84
CA ASN A 18 7.76 1.33 9.89
C ASN A 18 8.37 2.35 8.92
N ARG A 19 7.57 2.81 7.97
CA ARG A 19 7.96 3.82 6.97
C ARG A 19 7.06 5.04 7.08
N THR A 20 7.65 6.22 6.86
CA THR A 20 6.92 7.48 6.76
C THR A 20 7.31 8.19 5.47
N SER A 21 6.34 8.81 4.82
CA SER A 21 6.56 9.57 3.58
C SER A 21 5.56 10.74 3.49
N ILE A 22 5.80 11.64 2.55
CA ILE A 22 4.81 12.62 2.11
C ILE A 22 4.30 12.17 0.75
N GLY A 23 2.98 12.02 0.64
CA GLY A 23 2.32 11.61 -0.60
C GLY A 23 1.33 12.63 -1.11
N LYS A 24 1.00 12.46 -2.39
CA LYS A 24 -0.02 13.22 -3.11
C LYS A 24 -1.27 12.36 -3.25
N TYR A 25 -2.43 12.97 -2.99
CA TYR A 25 -3.73 12.36 -3.20
C TYR A 25 -4.32 12.75 -4.55
N TYR A 26 -4.93 11.77 -5.22
CA TYR A 26 -5.67 11.94 -6.47
C TYR A 26 -6.95 11.12 -6.41
N ASP A 27 -8.03 11.66 -6.97
CA ASP A 27 -9.32 10.97 -7.11
C ASP A 27 -10.00 11.39 -8.40
N ASP A 28 -10.01 10.49 -9.37
CA ASP A 28 -10.66 10.63 -10.69
C ASP A 28 -11.73 9.54 -10.89
N GLY A 29 -12.34 9.09 -9.79
CA GLY A 29 -13.14 7.86 -9.72
C GLY A 29 -12.33 6.64 -9.28
N VAL A 30 -11.00 6.79 -9.17
CA VAL A 30 -10.12 5.85 -8.48
C VAL A 30 -9.26 6.62 -7.49
N MET A 31 -9.42 6.28 -6.21
CA MET A 31 -8.65 6.88 -5.14
C MET A 31 -7.19 6.42 -5.21
N ARG A 32 -6.23 7.35 -5.27
CA ARG A 32 -4.78 7.04 -5.32
C ARG A 32 -3.95 7.88 -4.37
N PHE A 33 -3.01 7.23 -3.71
CA PHE A 33 -1.91 7.87 -2.99
C PHE A 33 -0.60 7.57 -3.72
N LYS A 34 0.06 8.61 -4.23
CA LYS A 34 1.42 8.51 -4.81
C LYS A 34 2.43 9.03 -3.80
N TYR A 35 3.46 8.26 -3.51
CA TYR A 35 4.47 8.57 -2.50
C TYR A 35 5.80 7.88 -2.83
N GLU A 36 6.83 8.12 -2.03
CA GLU A 36 8.16 7.55 -2.22
C GLU A 36 8.66 6.89 -0.93
N ILE A 37 9.24 5.70 -1.04
CA ILE A 37 9.93 5.00 0.06
C ILE A 37 11.21 4.36 -0.50
N ASP A 38 12.32 4.51 0.21
CA ASP A 38 13.63 3.94 -0.16
C ASP A 38 14.04 4.21 -1.63
N GLY A 39 13.76 5.42 -2.14
CA GLY A 39 14.06 5.81 -3.53
C GLY A 39 13.07 5.31 -4.57
N ASP A 40 12.09 4.48 -4.18
CA ASP A 40 11.12 3.91 -5.11
C ASP A 40 9.79 4.66 -5.09
N VAL A 41 9.25 4.87 -6.29
CA VAL A 41 7.94 5.50 -6.47
C VAL A 41 6.85 4.47 -6.21
N CYS A 42 6.03 4.74 -5.20
CA CYS A 42 4.89 3.94 -4.84
C CYS A 42 3.56 4.58 -5.22
N VAL A 43 2.61 3.73 -5.60
CA VAL A 43 1.21 4.12 -5.81
C VAL A 43 0.31 3.10 -5.13
N LEU A 44 -0.49 3.55 -4.17
CA LEU A 44 -1.58 2.77 -3.59
C LEU A 44 -2.90 3.25 -4.20
N SER A 45 -3.65 2.35 -4.82
CA SER A 45 -4.94 2.65 -5.44
C SER A 45 -6.06 1.84 -4.81
N VAL A 46 -7.26 2.41 -4.74
CA VAL A 46 -8.47 1.71 -4.28
C VAL A 46 -9.61 1.94 -5.25
N LYS A 47 -10.18 0.86 -5.76
CA LYS A 47 -11.33 0.86 -6.66
C LYS A 47 -12.18 -0.36 -6.39
N ASP A 48 -13.50 -0.19 -6.27
CA ASP A 48 -14.48 -1.28 -6.17
C ASP A 48 -14.14 -2.35 -5.10
N GLY A 49 -13.59 -1.92 -3.96
CA GLY A 49 -13.19 -2.81 -2.86
C GLY A 49 -11.85 -3.53 -3.05
N VAL A 50 -11.20 -3.37 -4.20
CA VAL A 50 -9.86 -3.88 -4.50
C VAL A 50 -8.82 -2.80 -4.19
N VAL A 51 -7.72 -3.21 -3.54
CA VAL A 51 -6.55 -2.35 -3.30
C VAL A 51 -5.43 -2.85 -4.19
N THR A 52 -4.78 -1.94 -4.91
CA THR A 52 -3.52 -2.25 -5.60
C THR A 52 -2.40 -1.40 -5.03
N GLN A 53 -1.21 -1.97 -4.94
CA GLN A 53 0.00 -1.24 -4.57
C GLN A 53 1.10 -1.57 -5.58
N THR A 54 1.61 -0.54 -6.25
CA THR A 54 2.76 -0.67 -7.14
C THR A 54 3.95 0.05 -6.54
N ARG A 55 5.14 -0.50 -6.72
CA ARG A 55 6.43 0.09 -6.42
C ARG A 55 7.27 0.01 -7.69
N LYS A 56 7.91 1.11 -8.09
CA LYS A 56 8.75 1.22 -9.28
C LYS A 56 10.08 1.89 -8.92
N GLY A 57 11.17 1.33 -9.41
CA GLY A 57 12.54 1.73 -9.08
C GLY A 57 13.41 0.49 -8.88
N ASP A 58 14.24 0.50 -7.84
CA ASP A 58 15.15 -0.60 -7.51
C ASP A 58 14.38 -1.87 -7.12
N ASN A 59 13.22 -1.72 -6.49
CA ASN A 59 12.39 -2.83 -6.04
C ASN A 59 11.01 -2.78 -6.71
N GLU A 60 10.90 -3.35 -7.91
CA GLU A 60 9.62 -3.38 -8.63
C GLU A 60 8.67 -4.45 -8.09
N PHE A 61 7.51 -4.01 -7.60
CA PHE A 61 6.44 -4.88 -7.13
C PHE A 61 5.07 -4.35 -7.57
N ALA A 62 4.15 -5.26 -7.83
CA ALA A 62 2.74 -4.96 -8.05
C ALA A 62 1.88 -5.95 -7.25
N PHE A 63 1.28 -5.47 -6.17
CA PHE A 63 0.36 -6.22 -5.33
C PHE A 63 -1.08 -5.89 -5.71
N VAL A 64 -1.93 -6.93 -5.70
CA VAL A 64 -3.39 -6.79 -5.75
C VAL A 64 -3.96 -7.44 -4.50
N PHE A 65 -4.84 -6.75 -3.77
CA PHE A 65 -5.49 -7.26 -2.58
C PHE A 65 -7.00 -7.18 -2.74
N GLU A 66 -7.68 -8.31 -2.53
CA GLU A 66 -9.13 -8.40 -2.52
C GLU A 66 -9.58 -9.36 -1.42
N ARG A 67 -10.46 -8.90 -0.54
CA ARG A 67 -10.84 -9.65 0.66
C ARG A 67 -11.47 -11.00 0.32
N GLY A 68 -10.98 -12.05 0.97
CA GLY A 68 -11.47 -13.42 0.82
C GLY A 68 -11.04 -14.08 -0.49
N LYS A 69 -10.16 -13.44 -1.27
CA LYS A 69 -9.66 -13.98 -2.53
C LYS A 69 -8.15 -14.20 -2.50
N THR A 70 -7.72 -15.08 -3.39
CA THR A 70 -6.32 -15.25 -3.75
C THR A 70 -6.05 -14.48 -5.03
N THR A 71 -5.13 -13.54 -4.94
CA THR A 71 -4.66 -12.65 -6.02
C THR A 71 -3.16 -12.90 -6.23
N LYS A 72 -2.48 -12.02 -6.97
CA LYS A 72 -1.06 -12.16 -7.27
C LYS A 72 -0.26 -10.94 -6.85
N CYS A 73 0.99 -11.18 -6.43
CA CYS A 73 2.06 -10.20 -6.52
C CYS A 73 2.88 -10.50 -7.76
N VAL A 74 3.25 -9.47 -8.52
CA VAL A 74 4.26 -9.56 -9.58
C VAL A 74 5.48 -8.78 -9.12
N PHE A 75 6.67 -9.34 -9.30
CA PHE A 75 7.93 -8.71 -8.93
C PHE A 75 8.97 -8.79 -10.05
N GLY A 76 9.89 -7.83 -10.05
CA GLY A 76 11.00 -7.74 -10.99
C GLY A 76 10.71 -6.92 -12.25
N SER A 77 11.79 -6.46 -12.88
CA SER A 77 11.78 -5.60 -14.07
C SER A 77 12.19 -6.37 -15.34
N GLU A 78 12.29 -5.67 -16.48
CA GLU A 78 12.34 -6.13 -17.88
C GLU A 78 13.30 -7.30 -18.28
N GLY A 79 14.07 -7.88 -17.35
CA GLY A 79 14.92 -9.06 -17.60
C GLY A 79 14.63 -10.28 -16.70
N MET A 80 13.94 -10.14 -15.58
CA MET A 80 13.60 -11.25 -14.68
C MET A 80 12.34 -10.91 -13.91
N ARG A 81 11.26 -11.66 -14.16
CA ARG A 81 9.97 -11.49 -13.49
C ARG A 81 9.54 -12.76 -12.79
N GLY A 82 8.94 -12.61 -11.63
CA GLY A 82 8.27 -13.68 -10.92
C GLY A 82 6.90 -13.24 -10.44
N GLU A 83 6.11 -14.22 -10.02
CA GLU A 83 4.83 -14.00 -9.36
C GLU A 83 4.68 -14.96 -8.18
N TYR A 84 3.97 -14.50 -7.15
CA TYR A 84 3.51 -15.36 -6.06
C TYR A 84 2.06 -15.02 -5.71
N ALA A 85 1.32 -16.04 -5.23
CA ALA A 85 -0.04 -15.87 -4.77
C ALA A 85 -0.10 -14.98 -3.51
N ILE A 86 -1.19 -14.23 -3.35
CA ILE A 86 -1.50 -13.47 -2.13
C ILE A 86 -2.90 -13.88 -1.70
N HIS A 87 -3.05 -14.42 -0.50
CA HIS A 87 -4.38 -14.62 0.10
C HIS A 87 -4.68 -13.47 1.07
N THR A 88 -5.78 -12.72 0.85
CA THR A 88 -6.14 -11.58 1.72
C THR A 88 -7.31 -11.93 2.62
N ASP A 89 -7.07 -12.20 3.91
CA ASP A 89 -8.12 -12.52 4.88
C ASP A 89 -8.82 -11.26 5.41
N LYS A 90 -8.07 -10.16 5.51
CA LYS A 90 -8.55 -8.90 6.07
C LYS A 90 -8.23 -7.73 5.14
N LEU A 91 -9.28 -6.98 4.81
CA LEU A 91 -9.18 -5.69 4.15
C LEU A 91 -10.22 -4.78 4.79
N LYS A 92 -9.77 -3.75 5.50
CA LYS A 92 -10.63 -2.73 6.11
C LYS A 92 -10.13 -1.36 5.71
N ILE A 93 -11.05 -0.55 5.20
CA ILE A 93 -10.79 0.84 4.82
C ILE A 93 -11.62 1.73 5.73
N TYR A 94 -10.97 2.72 6.32
CA TYR A 94 -11.59 3.82 7.03
C TYR A 94 -11.26 5.12 6.32
N ARG A 95 -12.28 5.98 6.19
CA ARG A 95 -12.18 7.32 5.61
C ARG A 95 -12.99 8.27 6.49
N GLY A 96 -12.38 9.37 6.92
CA GLY A 96 -13.05 10.43 7.66
C GLY A 96 -12.13 11.63 7.85
N ASP A 97 -12.66 12.85 7.77
CA ASP A 97 -12.00 14.15 8.03
C ASP A 97 -10.49 14.21 7.73
N GLY A 98 -10.14 14.06 6.45
CA GLY A 98 -8.74 14.15 6.00
C GLY A 98 -7.87 12.96 6.41
N VAL A 99 -8.44 11.89 6.95
CA VAL A 99 -7.76 10.65 7.32
C VAL A 99 -8.24 9.50 6.43
N PHE A 100 -7.28 8.84 5.82
CA PHE A 100 -7.46 7.54 5.19
C PHE A 100 -6.66 6.49 5.97
N ARG A 101 -7.28 5.35 6.27
CA ARG A 101 -6.60 4.21 6.87
C ARG A 101 -7.01 2.92 6.19
N LEU A 102 -6.03 2.19 5.69
CA LEU A 102 -6.18 0.82 5.21
C LEU A 102 -5.53 -0.13 6.23
N THR A 103 -6.22 -1.22 6.53
CA THR A 103 -5.67 -2.36 7.28
C THR A 103 -5.82 -3.62 6.43
N LEU A 104 -4.68 -4.23 6.09
CA LEU A 104 -4.58 -5.51 5.41
C LEU A 104 -4.09 -6.59 6.38
N GLY A 105 -4.61 -7.79 6.19
CA GLY A 105 -4.02 -9.05 6.61
C GLY A 105 -3.93 -9.95 5.37
N TYR A 106 -2.75 -10.54 5.14
CA TYR A 106 -2.53 -11.39 3.99
C TYR A 106 -1.37 -12.38 4.21
N CYS A 107 -1.36 -13.46 3.43
CA CYS A 107 -0.26 -14.44 3.34
C CYS A 107 0.31 -14.45 1.93
N LEU A 108 1.57 -14.86 1.80
CA LEU A 108 2.26 -15.00 0.51
C LEU A 108 2.46 -16.49 0.18
N GLY A 109 2.13 -16.87 -1.06
CA GLY A 109 2.24 -18.25 -1.55
C GLY A 109 1.42 -19.25 -0.71
N ASP A 110 1.98 -20.45 -0.54
CA ASP A 110 1.48 -21.49 0.37
C ASP A 110 1.99 -21.30 1.81
N GLY A 111 2.59 -20.14 2.10
CA GLY A 111 3.21 -19.86 3.40
C GLY A 111 2.18 -19.61 4.49
N GLU A 112 2.52 -20.04 5.71
CA GLU A 112 1.71 -19.78 6.91
C GLU A 112 1.93 -18.36 7.48
N GLU A 113 2.98 -17.65 7.04
CA GLU A 113 3.31 -16.33 7.57
C GLU A 113 2.18 -15.34 7.26
N LYS A 114 1.62 -14.77 8.34
CA LYS A 114 0.57 -13.75 8.25
C LYS A 114 1.19 -12.37 8.35
N ILE A 115 1.12 -11.65 7.23
CA ILE A 115 1.56 -10.27 7.16
C ILE A 115 0.38 -9.35 7.44
N LYS A 116 0.62 -8.37 8.32
CA LYS A 116 -0.30 -7.27 8.59
C LYS A 116 0.31 -5.97 8.09
N LEU A 117 -0.44 -5.25 7.26
CA LEU A 117 -0.07 -3.93 6.79
C LEU A 117 -1.11 -2.90 7.22
N ILE A 118 -0.65 -1.81 7.84
CA ILE A 118 -1.46 -0.64 8.14
C ILE A 118 -0.88 0.54 7.37
N PHE A 119 -1.65 1.03 6.41
CA PHE A 119 -1.36 2.27 5.70
C PHE A 119 -2.27 3.37 6.25
N THR A 120 -1.68 4.46 6.72
CA THR A 120 -2.42 5.63 7.20
C THR A 120 -1.93 6.86 6.44
N ALA A 121 -2.85 7.60 5.83
CA ALA A 121 -2.59 8.90 5.24
C ALA A 121 -3.43 9.94 5.98
N VAL A 122 -2.77 10.99 6.47
CA VAL A 122 -3.42 12.12 7.14
C VAL A 122 -3.13 13.39 6.34
N LYS A 123 -4.18 14.12 5.97
CA LYS A 123 -4.09 15.38 5.24
C LYS A 123 -3.22 16.33 6.05
N ASN A 124 -2.12 16.76 5.45
CA ASN A 124 -1.17 17.63 6.13
C ASN A 124 -1.64 19.08 5.97
N ILE A 125 -2.44 19.57 6.94
CA ILE A 125 -2.98 20.94 6.93
C ILE A 125 -1.88 21.96 7.25
N THR A 126 -0.79 21.54 7.90
CA THR A 126 0.39 22.38 8.17
C THR A 126 1.31 22.45 6.96
N GLN A 127 0.90 23.17 5.92
CA GLN A 127 1.83 24.12 5.31
C GLN A 127 1.72 25.37 6.18
N GLU A 128 2.64 25.51 7.15
CA GLU A 128 2.91 26.82 7.72
C GLU A 128 3.18 27.76 6.55
N MET A 129 2.33 28.78 6.44
CA MET A 129 2.58 29.93 5.60
C MET A 129 3.97 30.47 5.98
N LYS A 130 4.93 30.36 5.06
CA LYS A 130 6.09 31.23 5.00
C LYS A 130 6.06 31.96 3.67
#